data_AF-R9M371-F1
#
_entry.id   AF-R9M371-F1
#
_cell.length_a   1.000
_cell.length_b   1.000
_cell.length_c   1.000
_cell.angle_alpha   90.00
_cell.angle_beta   90.00
_cell.angle_gamma   90.00
#
_symmetry.space_group_name_H-M   'P 1'
#
loop_
_entity.id
_entity.type
_entity.pdbx_description
1 polymer ?
#
loop_
_entity_poly.entity_id
_entity_poly.type
_entity_poly.pdbx_seq_one_letter_code
_entity_poly.pdbx_strand_id
1 'polypeptide(L)'
;MKFCPLKTAAGEPAALAAEYRTARKTDVFRLGERHLFFRKRMTAYYVSYGEIDRFFRRVLMVPVRVSCCGGEMAVEHIVLCSGGEELAVVLLADPRTASSVMEALKERAPHAECVKPPDRDGGENG
;
A
#
# COMPACT_ATOMS: atom_id res chain seq x y z
N MET A 1 -20.96 -0.70 -0.04
CA MET A 1 -19.54 -0.31 0.16
C MET A 1 -19.12 0.53 -1.03
N LYS A 2 -18.45 1.67 -0.82
CA LYS A 2 -17.97 2.54 -1.91
C LYS A 2 -16.54 2.14 -2.29
N PHE A 3 -16.32 1.94 -3.59
CA PHE A 3 -15.00 1.72 -4.18
C PHE A 3 -14.51 3.04 -4.79
N CYS A 4 -13.32 3.49 -4.39
CA CYS A 4 -12.70 4.70 -4.91
C CYS A 4 -11.40 4.32 -5.63
N PRO A 5 -11.26 4.60 -6.94
CA PRO A 5 -10.01 4.32 -7.62
C PRO A 5 -8.93 5.31 -7.16
N LEU A 6 -7.67 4.89 -7.16
CA LEU A 6 -6.52 5.78 -6.98
C LEU A 6 -6.19 6.59 -8.24
N LYS A 7 -6.63 6.11 -9.41
CA LYS A 7 -6.51 6.83 -10.70
C LYS A 7 -7.88 7.00 -11.36
N THR A 8 -7.92 7.68 -12.48
CA THR A 8 -9.17 8.17 -13.10
C THR A 8 -10.06 7.06 -13.67
N ALA A 9 -9.52 5.87 -13.98
CA ALA A 9 -10.29 4.78 -14.56
C ALA A 9 -11.14 4.08 -13.48
N ALA A 10 -12.44 4.39 -13.44
CA ALA A 10 -13.38 3.69 -12.57
C ALA A 10 -13.78 2.33 -13.17
N GLY A 11 -13.52 1.26 -12.43
CA GLY A 11 -14.08 -0.07 -12.72
C GLY A 11 -15.57 -0.15 -12.43
N GLU A 12 -16.24 -1.13 -13.06
CA GLU A 12 -17.65 -1.39 -12.82
C GLU A 12 -17.90 -1.82 -11.36
N PRO A 13 -18.81 -1.17 -10.61
CA PRO A 13 -18.99 -1.45 -9.18
C PRO A 13 -19.30 -2.92 -8.82
N ALA A 14 -20.08 -3.62 -9.65
CA ALA A 14 -20.44 -5.02 -9.40
C ALA A 14 -19.23 -5.95 -9.57
N ALA A 15 -18.43 -5.74 -10.62
CA ALA A 15 -17.19 -6.48 -10.86
C ALA A 15 -16.17 -6.24 -9.74
N LEU A 16 -15.97 -4.98 -9.32
CA LEU A 16 -15.08 -4.63 -8.20
C LEU A 16 -15.53 -5.30 -6.89
N ALA A 17 -16.84 -5.34 -6.62
CA ALA A 17 -17.37 -6.00 -5.43
C ALA A 17 -17.20 -7.52 -5.47
N ALA A 18 -17.33 -8.16 -6.65
CA ALA A 18 -17.07 -9.58 -6.82
C ALA A 18 -15.60 -9.91 -6.59
N GLU A 19 -14.70 -9.18 -7.27
CA GLU A 19 -13.26 -9.36 -7.14
C GLU A 19 -12.77 -9.10 -5.72
N TYR A 20 -13.22 -8.02 -5.07
CA TYR A 20 -12.84 -7.70 -3.69
C TYR A 20 -13.21 -8.81 -2.70
N ARG A 21 -14.34 -9.49 -2.92
CA ARG A 21 -14.81 -10.58 -2.05
C ARG A 21 -13.94 -11.83 -2.18
N THR A 22 -13.52 -12.17 -3.39
CA THR A 22 -12.66 -13.34 -3.67
C THR A 22 -11.18 -13.05 -3.49
N ALA A 23 -10.78 -11.78 -3.45
CA ALA A 23 -9.42 -11.33 -3.26
C ALA A 23 -8.77 -11.90 -1.99
N ARG A 24 -7.54 -12.39 -2.14
CA ARG A 24 -6.74 -12.90 -1.03
C ARG A 24 -6.36 -11.74 -0.11
N LYS A 25 -6.71 -11.83 1.17
CA LYS A 25 -6.28 -10.84 2.16
C LYS A 25 -4.81 -11.10 2.55
N THR A 26 -3.99 -10.07 2.56
CA THR A 26 -2.63 -10.09 3.10
C THR A 26 -2.43 -8.76 3.84
N ASP A 27 -2.36 -8.84 5.17
CA ASP A 27 -2.38 -7.66 6.04
C ASP A 27 -3.59 -6.74 5.78
N VAL A 28 -3.37 -5.43 5.56
CA VAL A 28 -4.40 -4.44 5.19
C VAL A 28 -4.83 -4.51 3.73
N PHE A 29 -4.09 -5.24 2.90
CA PHE A 29 -4.37 -5.39 1.47
C PHE A 29 -5.29 -6.57 1.16
N ARG A 30 -5.99 -6.44 0.05
CA ARG A 30 -6.71 -7.51 -0.63
C ARG A 30 -6.20 -7.56 -2.06
N LEU A 31 -5.54 -8.66 -2.39
CA LEU A 31 -4.94 -8.93 -3.68
C LEU A 31 -6.01 -9.61 -4.56
N GLY A 32 -6.67 -8.81 -5.39
CA GLY A 32 -7.57 -9.30 -6.42
C GLY A 32 -6.82 -9.89 -7.59
N GLU A 33 -7.58 -10.33 -8.59
CA GLU A 33 -7.02 -10.85 -9.83
C GLU A 33 -6.40 -9.74 -10.69
N ARG A 34 -7.09 -8.60 -10.78
CA ARG A 34 -6.76 -7.44 -11.63
C ARG A 34 -6.42 -6.20 -10.82
N HIS A 35 -6.94 -6.08 -9.62
CA HIS A 35 -6.80 -4.90 -8.78
C HIS A 35 -6.22 -5.23 -7.42
N LEU A 36 -5.41 -4.29 -6.91
CA LEU A 36 -5.05 -4.23 -5.50
C LEU A 36 -6.08 -3.39 -4.76
N PHE A 37 -6.56 -3.88 -3.63
CA PHE A 37 -7.51 -3.18 -2.78
C PHE A 37 -6.93 -2.94 -1.39
N PHE A 38 -7.28 -1.83 -0.76
CA PHE A 38 -7.04 -1.59 0.66
C PHE A 38 -8.11 -0.66 1.22
N ARG A 39 -8.29 -0.66 2.54
CA ARG A 39 -9.28 0.19 3.20
C ARG A 39 -8.63 1.33 3.94
N LYS A 40 -9.22 2.51 3.81
CA LYS A 40 -8.99 3.64 4.70
C LYS A 40 -10.35 4.07 5.25
N ARG A 41 -10.56 3.81 6.54
CA ARG A 41 -11.85 3.98 7.23
C ARG A 41 -12.98 3.17 6.54
N MET A 42 -14.04 3.85 6.09
CA MET A 42 -15.22 3.24 5.46
C MET A 42 -15.09 3.08 3.94
N THR A 43 -14.02 3.59 3.34
CA THR A 43 -13.80 3.58 1.89
C THR A 43 -12.80 2.50 1.50
N ALA A 44 -13.13 1.72 0.47
CA ALA A 44 -12.20 0.81 -0.16
C ALA A 44 -11.56 1.51 -1.36
N TYR A 45 -10.25 1.68 -1.29
CA TYR A 45 -9.45 2.19 -2.38
C TYR A 45 -8.97 1.03 -3.24
N TYR A 46 -8.81 1.28 -4.54
CA TYR A 46 -8.27 0.28 -5.45
C TYR A 46 -7.46 0.90 -6.58
N VAL A 47 -6.59 0.09 -7.17
CA VAL A 47 -5.79 0.44 -8.34
C VAL A 47 -5.60 -0.81 -9.18
N SER A 48 -5.64 -0.68 -10.51
CA SER A 48 -5.30 -1.79 -11.40
C SER A 48 -3.82 -2.11 -11.29
N TYR A 49 -3.42 -3.38 -11.32
CA TYR A 49 -2.00 -3.72 -11.33
C TYR A 49 -1.26 -3.09 -12.50
N GLY A 50 -1.91 -2.97 -13.66
CA GLY A 50 -1.35 -2.32 -14.85
C GLY A 50 -1.14 -0.81 -14.75
N GLU A 51 -1.65 -0.18 -13.69
CA GLU A 51 -1.43 1.24 -13.41
C GLU A 51 -0.28 1.48 -12.43
N ILE A 52 0.19 0.44 -11.73
CA ILE A 52 1.34 0.53 -10.82
C ILE A 52 2.60 0.38 -11.66
N ASP A 53 3.44 1.40 -11.72
CA ASP A 53 4.74 1.30 -12.42
C ASP A 53 5.89 0.98 -11.45
N ARG A 54 5.72 1.31 -10.18
CA ARG A 54 6.74 1.14 -9.14
C ARG A 54 6.08 0.97 -7.77
N PHE A 55 6.67 0.14 -6.93
CA PHE A 55 6.29 0.03 -5.53
C PHE A 55 7.49 -0.29 -4.65
N PHE A 56 7.44 0.14 -3.39
CA PHE A 56 8.53 -0.08 -2.45
C PHE A 56 8.06 -0.09 -0.99
N ARG A 57 8.87 -0.72 -0.14
CA ARG A 57 8.72 -0.68 1.32
C ARG A 57 9.40 0.57 1.87
N ARG A 58 8.72 1.30 2.75
CA ARG A 58 9.24 2.48 3.47
C ARG A 58 9.08 2.27 4.97
N VAL A 59 10.20 2.23 5.68
CA VAL A 59 10.23 2.22 7.15
C VAL A 59 10.27 3.66 7.65
N LEU A 60 9.43 4.00 8.62
CA LEU A 60 9.49 5.28 9.33
C LEU A 60 9.62 5.03 10.82
N MET A 61 10.50 5.76 11.50
CA MET A 61 10.52 5.82 12.96
C MET A 61 9.46 6.82 13.42
N VAL A 62 8.52 6.38 14.25
CA VAL A 62 7.49 7.26 14.82
C VAL A 62 7.64 7.34 16.33
N PRO A 63 7.50 8.53 16.93
CA PRO A 63 7.54 8.67 18.38
C PRO A 63 6.32 7.99 19.01
N VAL A 64 6.57 7.18 20.02
CA VAL A 64 5.55 6.55 20.85
C VAL A 64 5.67 7.07 22.27
N ARG A 65 4.55 7.57 22.81
CA ARG A 65 4.45 7.97 24.22
C ARG A 65 3.99 6.79 25.03
N VAL A 66 4.90 6.16 25.78
CA VAL A 66 4.57 5.17 26.80
C VAL A 66 4.80 5.79 28.18
N SER A 67 3.70 6.28 28.78
CA SER A 67 3.42 6.74 30.16
C SER A 67 4.51 7.43 31.02
N CYS A 68 5.79 7.10 30.91
CA CYS A 68 6.90 7.71 31.64
C CYS A 68 8.22 7.82 30.83
N CYS A 69 8.33 7.18 29.66
CA CYS A 69 9.49 7.27 28.78
C CYS A 69 9.02 7.50 27.34
N GLY A 70 9.67 8.41 26.62
CA GLY A 70 9.54 8.48 25.16
C GLY A 70 10.26 7.28 24.53
N GLY A 71 9.74 6.77 23.43
CA GLY A 71 10.44 5.79 22.60
C GLY A 71 10.15 6.05 21.12
N GLU A 72 10.88 5.37 20.26
CA GLU A 72 10.59 5.35 18.83
C GLU A 72 10.18 3.93 18.42
N MET A 73 9.22 3.84 17.51
CA MET A 73 8.76 2.58 16.94
C MET A 73 8.89 2.64 15.43
N ALA A 74 9.50 1.61 14.85
CA ALA A 74 9.51 1.44 13.40
C ALA A 74 8.12 1.03 12.90
N VAL A 75 7.61 1.75 11.91
CA VAL A 75 6.37 1.40 11.20
C VAL A 75 6.64 1.21 9.72
N GLU A 76 5.96 0.22 9.14
CA GLU A 76 6.17 -0.23 7.77
C GLU A 76 5.08 0.27 6.85
N HIS A 77 5.47 0.95 5.78
CA HIS A 77 4.56 1.37 4.73
C HIS A 77 4.89 0.66 3.43
N ILE A 78 3.84 0.35 2.67
CA ILE A 78 3.95 0.01 1.25
C ILE A 78 3.54 1.24 0.45
N VAL A 79 4.43 1.69 -0.42
CA VAL A 79 4.22 2.84 -1.28
C VAL A 79 3.93 2.34 -2.69
N LEU A 80 2.83 2.79 -3.27
CA LEU A 80 2.40 2.49 -4.63
C LEU A 80 2.62 3.75 -5.49
N CYS A 81 3.26 3.59 -6.65
CA CYS A 81 3.56 4.69 -7.54
C CYS A 81 2.98 4.47 -8.95
N SER A 82 2.78 5.57 -9.65
CA SER A 82 2.40 5.60 -11.06
C SER A 82 2.80 6.93 -11.70
N GLY A 83 3.41 6.91 -12.87
CA GLY A 83 3.85 8.12 -13.58
C GLY A 83 4.92 8.91 -12.81
N GLY A 84 5.70 8.25 -11.95
CA GLY A 84 6.69 8.93 -11.08
C GLY A 84 6.13 9.57 -9.81
N GLU A 85 4.81 9.45 -9.54
CA GLU A 85 4.16 9.99 -8.35
C GLU A 85 3.76 8.89 -7.36
N GLU A 86 3.76 9.21 -6.05
CA GLU A 86 3.23 8.31 -5.02
C GLU A 86 1.70 8.37 -4.99
N LEU A 87 1.03 7.34 -5.51
CA LEU A 87 -0.42 7.22 -5.49
C LEU A 87 -0.98 6.98 -4.08
N ALA A 88 -0.28 6.15 -3.30
CA ALA A 88 -0.69 5.79 -1.96
C ALA A 88 0.50 5.37 -1.09
N VAL A 89 0.44 5.77 0.18
CA VAL A 89 1.34 5.34 1.25
C VAL A 89 0.48 4.60 2.27
N VAL A 90 0.61 3.28 2.33
CA VAL A 90 -0.27 2.42 3.13
C VAL A 90 0.50 1.80 4.29
N LEU A 91 0.12 2.16 5.52
CA LEU A 91 0.66 1.59 6.74
C LEU A 91 0.21 0.13 6.89
N LEU A 92 1.16 -0.78 7.08
CA LEU A 92 0.88 -2.17 7.44
C LEU A 92 0.43 -2.27 8.90
N ALA A 93 -0.51 -3.18 9.16
CA ALA A 93 -0.95 -3.49 10.51
C ALA A 93 0.08 -4.37 11.24
N ASP A 94 0.68 -5.34 10.54
CA ASP A 94 1.77 -6.17 11.04
C ASP A 94 3.03 -5.97 10.17
N PRO A 95 4.08 -5.30 10.68
CA PRO A 95 5.35 -5.10 10.00
C PRO A 95 5.98 -6.38 9.41
N ARG A 96 5.73 -7.54 10.03
CA ARG A 96 6.29 -8.83 9.59
C ARG A 96 5.73 -9.29 8.25
N THR A 97 4.59 -8.74 7.83
CA THR A 97 3.95 -9.07 6.54
C THR A 97 4.56 -8.32 5.36
N ALA A 98 5.45 -7.35 5.58
CA ALA A 98 6.00 -6.49 4.54
C ALA A 98 6.61 -7.29 3.39
N SER A 99 7.45 -8.30 3.69
CA SER A 99 8.06 -9.14 2.66
C SER A 99 7.00 -9.90 1.85
N SER A 100 6.02 -10.51 2.52
CA SER A 100 4.94 -11.25 1.85
C SER A 100 4.05 -10.36 0.99
N VAL A 101 3.79 -9.12 1.41
CA VAL A 101 3.05 -8.14 0.59
C VAL A 101 3.87 -7.76 -0.64
N MET A 102 5.16 -7.47 -0.48
CA MET A 102 6.04 -7.13 -1.59
C MET A 102 6.16 -8.28 -2.61
N GLU A 103 6.28 -9.53 -2.15
CA GLU A 103 6.30 -10.72 -3.01
C GLU A 103 4.98 -10.89 -3.78
N ALA A 104 3.85 -10.75 -3.09
CA ALA A 104 2.54 -10.85 -3.75
C ALA A 104 2.31 -9.73 -4.78
N LEU A 105 2.83 -8.52 -4.53
CA LEU A 105 2.78 -7.42 -5.49
C LEU A 105 3.67 -7.71 -6.71
N LYS A 106 4.86 -8.28 -6.52
CA LYS A 106 5.72 -8.71 -7.65
C LYS A 106 5.03 -9.77 -8.52
N GLU A 107 4.35 -10.72 -7.90
CA GLU A 107 3.61 -11.76 -8.63
C GLU A 107 2.47 -11.17 -9.45
N ARG A 108 1.74 -10.19 -8.89
CA ARG A 108 0.55 -9.59 -9.53
C ARG A 108 0.86 -8.46 -10.51
N ALA A 109 1.92 -7.71 -10.27
CA ALA A 109 2.40 -6.61 -11.11
C ALA A 109 3.87 -6.84 -11.47
N PRO A 110 4.21 -7.90 -12.24
CA PRO A 110 5.60 -8.24 -12.54
C PRO A 110 6.30 -7.21 -13.44
N HIS A 111 5.52 -6.34 -14.10
CA HIS A 111 6.02 -5.22 -14.89
C HIS A 111 6.42 -4.02 -14.03
N ALA A 112 5.93 -3.94 -12.79
CA ALA A 112 6.20 -2.82 -11.90
C ALA A 112 7.56 -2.98 -11.21
N GLU A 113 8.30 -1.88 -11.12
CA GLU A 113 9.61 -1.85 -10.48
C GLU A 113 9.48 -2.01 -8.96
N CYS A 114 9.99 -3.12 -8.44
CA CYS A 114 10.15 -3.32 -7.00
C CYS A 114 11.54 -2.85 -6.57
N VAL A 115 11.63 -1.64 -6.03
CA VAL A 115 12.91 -1.01 -5.71
C VAL A 115 13.04 -0.67 -4.23
N LYS A 116 14.24 -0.24 -3.84
CA LYS A 116 14.45 0.37 -2.53
C LYS A 116 13.71 1.72 -2.48
N PRO A 117 13.25 2.12 -1.28
CA PRO A 117 12.76 3.49 -1.10
C PRO A 117 13.85 4.46 -1.58
N PRO A 118 13.49 5.57 -2.26
CA PRO A 118 14.47 6.61 -2.53
C PRO A 118 15.08 7.08 -1.22
N ASP A 119 16.38 7.42 -1.22
CA ASP A 119 17.00 8.16 -0.14
C ASP A 119 16.23 9.48 0.01
N ARG A 120 15.28 9.52 0.95
CA ARG A 120 14.76 10.78 1.44
C ARG A 120 15.89 11.31 2.30
N ASP A 121 16.63 12.25 1.74
CA ASP A 121 17.52 13.14 2.47
C ASP A 121 16.83 13.49 3.79
N GLY A 122 17.46 13.06 4.89
CA GLY A 122 16.89 13.18 6.22
C GLY A 122 16.50 14.62 6.44
N GLY A 123 15.19 14.89 6.50
CA GLY A 123 14.69 16.20 6.84
C GLY A 123 15.08 16.53 8.27
N GLU A 124 16.28 17.06 8.45
CA GLU A 124 16.58 18.01 9.52
C GLU A 124 15.61 19.18 9.36
N ASN A 125 14.61 19.26 10.22
CA ASN A 125 13.82 20.45 10.54
C ASN A 125 13.13 20.12 11.86
N GLY A 126 13.36 20.76 13.01
CA GLY A 126 14.09 21.95 13.41
C GLY A 126 13.61 22.26 14.84
#